data_AF-H1PZW2-F1
#
_entry.id   AF-H1PZW2-F1
#
_cell.length_a   1.000
_cell.length_b   1.000
_cell.length_c   1.000
_cell.angle_alpha   90.00
_cell.angle_beta   90.00
_cell.angle_gamma   90.00
#
_symmetry.space_group_name_H-M   'P 1'
#
loop_
_entity.id
_entity.type
_entity.pdbx_description
1 polymer ?
#
loop_
_entity_poly.entity_id
_entity_poly.type
_entity_poly.pdbx_seq_one_letter_code
_entity_poly.pdbx_strand_id
1 'polypeptide(L)'
;MKQKLSSPSFADLFLGQRKVKQTFFSQINTVIDWAPIRAIIEVAYTKGYKSTGRPGYDSLVLFKIELLRTWYGLSDGEVEEQVNDRLSFSRFAGLGMEDIVPDSTTVCRFRNILVEADLYDTLLEEFNRQ
;
A
#
# COMPACT_ATOMS: atom_id res chain seq x y z
N MET A 1 2.93 2.53 42.54
CA MET A 1 3.31 3.45 41.44
C MET A 1 2.16 3.48 40.43
N LYS A 2 1.56 4.65 40.19
CA LYS A 2 0.43 4.80 39.25
C LYS A 2 0.98 4.72 37.82
N GLN A 3 0.57 3.71 37.05
CA GLN A 3 0.90 3.64 35.62
C GLN A 3 0.12 4.73 34.89
N LYS A 4 0.84 5.56 34.14
CA LYS A 4 0.29 6.60 33.29
C LYS A 4 -0.35 5.90 32.09
N LEU A 5 -1.67 5.97 31.97
CA LEU A 5 -2.41 5.41 30.84
C LEU A 5 -2.05 6.26 29.61
N SER A 6 -1.17 5.73 28.75
CA SER A 6 -0.83 6.35 27.48
C SER A 6 -2.09 6.46 26.63
N SER A 7 -2.34 7.63 26.05
CA SER A 7 -3.44 7.85 25.11
C SER A 7 -3.39 6.78 24.00
N PRO A 8 -4.51 6.12 23.66
CA PRO A 8 -4.52 5.10 22.63
C PRO A 8 -4.07 5.70 21.30
N SER A 9 -3.18 4.99 20.60
CA SER A 9 -2.81 5.32 19.23
C SER A 9 -4.04 5.19 18.33
N PHE A 10 -4.07 5.91 17.22
CA PHE A 10 -5.09 5.75 16.19
C PHE A 10 -5.24 4.27 15.79
N ALA A 11 -4.13 3.52 15.76
CA ALA A 11 -4.16 2.07 15.52
C ALA A 11 -4.93 1.30 16.61
N ASP A 12 -4.76 1.65 17.89
CA ASP A 12 -5.40 0.95 19.02
C ASP A 12 -6.92 1.14 19.03
N LEU A 13 -7.40 2.31 18.58
CA LEU A 13 -8.84 2.60 18.48
C LEU A 13 -9.53 1.73 17.41
N PHE A 14 -8.82 1.38 16.33
CA PHE A 14 -9.35 0.63 15.20
C PHE A 14 -9.20 -0.89 15.33
N LEU A 15 -8.27 -1.37 16.15
CA LEU A 15 -8.01 -2.81 16.34
C LEU A 15 -9.09 -3.53 17.19
N GLY A 16 -9.95 -2.79 17.89
CA GLY A 16 -10.93 -3.32 18.85
C GLY A 16 -12.23 -3.92 18.29
N GLN A 17 -12.51 -3.86 16.99
CA GLN A 17 -13.79 -4.33 16.45
C GLN A 17 -13.62 -5.30 15.27
N ARG A 18 -14.03 -6.56 15.46
CA ARG A 18 -13.95 -7.64 14.47
C ARG A 18 -14.74 -7.39 13.15
N LYS A 19 -15.49 -6.29 13.02
CA LYS A 19 -16.13 -5.81 11.76
C LYS A 19 -15.38 -4.66 11.06
N VAL A 20 -14.36 -4.08 11.69
CA VAL A 20 -13.74 -2.81 11.25
C VAL A 20 -12.68 -2.96 10.17
N LYS A 21 -12.08 -4.14 9.96
CA LYS A 21 -11.01 -4.28 8.95
C LYS A 21 -11.49 -4.04 7.51
N GLN A 22 -12.73 -4.42 7.18
CA GLN A 22 -13.29 -4.14 5.85
C GLN A 22 -13.73 -2.68 5.71
N THR A 23 -14.23 -2.06 6.80
CA THR A 23 -14.58 -0.64 6.80
C THR A 23 -13.33 0.23 6.70
N PHE A 24 -12.22 -0.15 7.32
CA PHE A 24 -10.96 0.60 7.29
C PHE A 24 -10.42 0.80 5.87
N PHE A 25 -10.20 -0.29 5.13
CA PHE A 25 -9.68 -0.18 3.74
C PHE A 25 -10.64 0.56 2.81
N SER A 26 -11.95 0.36 2.99
CA SER A 26 -12.97 1.08 2.25
C SER A 26 -12.94 2.58 2.56
N GLN A 27 -12.76 2.95 3.84
CA GLN A 27 -12.64 4.33 4.28
C GLN A 27 -11.38 4.97 3.70
N ILE A 28 -10.22 4.32 3.79
CA ILE A 28 -8.97 4.85 3.21
C ILE A 28 -9.13 5.08 1.70
N ASN A 29 -9.69 4.12 0.97
CA ASN A 29 -9.93 4.28 -0.47
C ASN A 29 -10.87 5.45 -0.81
N THR A 30 -11.73 5.88 0.13
CA THR A 30 -12.69 6.97 -0.06
C THR A 30 -12.13 8.32 0.39
N VAL A 31 -11.35 8.35 1.48
CA VAL A 31 -10.85 9.57 2.11
C VAL A 31 -9.60 10.09 1.41
N ILE A 32 -8.74 9.20 0.93
CA ILE A 32 -7.50 9.57 0.24
C ILE A 32 -7.80 9.94 -1.21
N ASP A 33 -7.37 11.13 -1.60
CA ASP A 33 -7.22 11.52 -2.99
C ASP A 33 -5.94 10.87 -3.56
N TRP A 34 -6.16 9.82 -4.36
CA TRP A 34 -5.09 9.05 -4.99
C TRP A 34 -4.47 9.76 -6.21
N ALA A 35 -5.07 10.84 -6.73
CA ALA A 35 -4.55 11.56 -7.89
C ALA A 35 -3.18 12.22 -7.64
N PRO A 36 -2.97 13.02 -6.57
CA PRO A 36 -1.65 13.58 -6.27
C PRO A 36 -0.61 12.50 -5.97
N ILE A 37 -0.99 11.43 -5.27
CA ILE A 37 -0.10 10.28 -4.99
C ILE A 37 0.35 9.63 -6.31
N ARG A 38 -0.59 9.37 -7.22
CA ARG A 38 -0.29 8.85 -8.56
C ARG A 38 0.67 9.78 -9.30
N ALA A 39 0.42 11.08 -9.28
CA ALA A 39 1.26 12.07 -9.96
C ALA A 39 2.71 12.03 -9.46
N ILE A 40 2.92 11.90 -8.14
CA ILE A 40 4.26 11.74 -7.55
C ILE A 40 4.91 10.45 -8.05
N ILE A 41 4.20 9.31 -8.00
CA ILE A 41 4.74 8.02 -8.45
C ILE A 41 5.14 8.06 -9.92
N GLU A 42 4.31 8.68 -10.77
CA GLU A 42 4.51 8.69 -12.22
C GLU A 42 5.72 9.50 -12.68
N VAL A 43 6.34 10.31 -11.80
CA VAL A 43 7.63 10.97 -12.03
C VAL A 43 8.76 9.95 -12.25
N ALA A 44 8.76 8.84 -11.50
CA ALA A 44 9.80 7.80 -11.58
C ALA A 44 9.29 6.48 -12.17
N TYR A 45 7.99 6.20 -12.02
CA TYR A 45 7.35 4.97 -12.48
C TYR A 45 6.24 5.30 -13.48
N THR A 46 6.59 5.47 -14.74
CA THR A 46 5.62 5.51 -15.84
C THR A 46 5.37 4.09 -16.33
N LYS A 47 4.11 3.66 -16.41
CA LYS A 47 3.72 2.43 -17.13
C LYS A 47 4.27 2.53 -18.56
N GLY A 48 5.42 1.90 -18.85
CA GLY A 48 6.01 1.87 -20.20
C GLY A 48 7.50 2.12 -20.37
N TYR A 49 8.33 2.36 -19.35
CA TYR A 49 9.77 2.57 -19.59
C TYR A 49 10.64 1.31 -19.44
N LYS A 50 10.31 0.24 -20.18
CA LYS A 50 11.29 -0.69 -20.79
C LYS A 50 10.71 -1.25 -22.08
N SER A 51 11.48 -1.14 -23.15
CA SER A 51 11.22 -1.64 -24.52
C SER A 51 11.16 -3.17 -24.64
N THR A 52 10.83 -3.90 -23.58
CA THR A 52 10.86 -5.37 -23.52
C THR A 52 9.88 -5.90 -22.46
N GLY A 53 8.62 -6.11 -22.84
CA GLY A 53 7.72 -7.03 -22.12
C GLY A 53 6.32 -6.52 -21.72
N ARG A 54 5.62 -7.37 -20.97
CA ARG A 54 4.24 -7.20 -20.47
C ARG A 54 4.09 -5.84 -19.76
N PRO A 55 2.99 -5.09 -19.99
CA PRO A 55 2.77 -3.84 -19.28
C PRO A 55 2.83 -4.08 -17.77
N GLY A 56 3.65 -3.28 -17.08
CA GLY A 56 3.82 -3.35 -15.63
C GLY A 56 2.50 -3.14 -14.89
N TYR A 57 2.45 -3.58 -13.63
CA TYR A 57 1.30 -3.36 -12.76
C TYR A 57 1.00 -1.86 -12.61
N ASP A 58 -0.25 -1.56 -12.23
CA ASP A 58 -0.60 -0.18 -11.93
C ASP A 58 0.21 0.36 -10.74
N SER A 59 0.70 1.60 -10.85
CA SER A 59 1.46 2.27 -9.81
C SER A 59 0.71 2.29 -8.47
N LEU A 60 -0.60 2.53 -8.51
CA LEU A 60 -1.41 2.55 -7.28
C LEU A 60 -1.63 1.17 -6.70
N VAL A 61 -1.68 0.11 -7.52
CA VAL A 61 -1.77 -1.27 -7.02
C VAL A 61 -0.51 -1.58 -6.20
N LEU A 62 0.67 -1.33 -6.78
CA LEU A 62 1.94 -1.58 -6.13
C LEU A 62 2.12 -0.72 -4.87
N PHE A 63 1.73 0.55 -4.93
CA PHE A 63 1.80 1.43 -3.77
C PHE A 63 0.86 1.00 -2.64
N LYS A 64 -0.37 0.58 -2.94
CA LYS A 64 -1.28 0.07 -1.91
C LYS A 64 -0.80 -1.23 -1.27
N ILE A 65 -0.14 -2.09 -2.04
CA ILE A 65 0.55 -3.28 -1.49
C ILE A 65 1.68 -2.85 -0.57
N GLU A 66 2.46 -1.81 -0.92
CA GLU A 66 3.50 -1.27 -0.04
C GLU A 66 2.94 -0.68 1.26
N LEU A 67 1.78 -0.02 1.20
CA LEU A 67 1.07 0.46 2.40
C LEU A 67 0.67 -0.71 3.30
N LEU A 68 0.11 -1.78 2.74
CA LEU A 68 -0.23 -2.99 3.50
C LEU A 68 1.02 -3.59 4.16
N ARG A 69 2.11 -3.70 3.41
CA ARG A 69 3.40 -4.17 3.93
C ARG A 69 3.84 -3.31 5.12
N THR A 70 3.81 -1.99 4.97
CA THR A 70 4.25 -1.03 5.99
C THR A 70 3.35 -1.06 7.23
N TRP A 71 2.03 -1.03 7.08
CA TRP A 71 1.10 -1.02 8.21
C TRP A 71 1.09 -2.30 9.03
N TYR A 72 1.34 -3.45 8.38
CA TYR A 72 1.36 -4.75 9.03
C TYR A 72 2.77 -5.26 9.35
N GLY A 73 3.81 -4.49 9.02
CA GLY A 73 5.20 -4.86 9.27
C GLY A 73 5.65 -6.13 8.55
N LEU A 74 5.15 -6.35 7.33
CA LEU A 74 5.38 -7.57 6.55
C LEU A 74 6.68 -7.49 5.74
N SER A 75 7.27 -8.64 5.46
CA SER A 75 8.27 -8.79 4.40
C SER A 75 7.62 -8.78 3.01
N ASP A 76 8.47 -8.72 1.96
CA ASP A 76 7.99 -8.71 0.56
C ASP A 76 7.27 -10.02 0.19
N GLY A 77 7.73 -11.16 0.71
CA GLY A 77 7.06 -12.45 0.52
C GLY A 77 5.76 -12.57 1.32
N GLU A 78 5.75 -12.08 2.57
CA GLU A 78 4.55 -12.13 3.40
C GLU A 78 3.44 -11.22 2.85
N VAL A 79 3.76 -10.04 2.31
CA VAL A 79 2.73 -9.18 1.72
C VAL A 79 2.14 -9.80 0.46
N GLU A 80 2.96 -10.45 -0.38
CA GLU A 80 2.49 -11.22 -1.54
C GLU A 80 1.51 -12.32 -1.12
N GLU A 81 1.88 -13.15 -0.14
CA GLU A 81 1.03 -14.22 0.39
C GLU A 81 -0.28 -13.66 0.97
N GLN A 82 -0.20 -12.61 1.79
CA GLN A 82 -1.38 -11.99 2.42
C GLN A 82 -2.32 -11.35 1.41
N VAL A 83 -1.80 -10.77 0.31
CA VAL A 83 -2.63 -10.21 -0.77
C VAL A 83 -3.32 -11.32 -1.55
N ASN A 84 -2.66 -12.46 -1.78
CA ASN A 84 -3.27 -13.65 -2.40
C ASN A 84 -4.38 -14.26 -1.52
N ASP A 85 -4.13 -14.41 -0.23
CA ASP A 85 -5.03 -15.17 0.66
C ASP A 85 -6.22 -14.36 1.19
N ARG A 86 -6.04 -13.04 1.33
CA ARG A 86 -7.03 -12.18 1.99
C ARG A 86 -7.73 -11.29 0.97
N LEU A 87 -8.98 -11.63 0.68
CA LEU A 87 -9.87 -10.82 -0.17
C LEU A 87 -9.92 -9.33 0.24
N SER A 88 -9.79 -9.00 1.53
CA SER A 88 -9.73 -7.61 1.98
C SER A 88 -8.49 -6.86 1.47
N PHE A 89 -7.34 -7.54 1.38
CA PHE A 89 -6.07 -6.97 0.92
C PHE A 89 -6.06 -6.84 -0.59
N SER A 90 -6.42 -7.91 -1.31
CA SER A 90 -6.57 -7.89 -2.77
C SER A 90 -7.54 -6.78 -3.22
N ARG A 91 -8.73 -6.68 -2.60
CA ARG A 91 -9.69 -5.60 -2.89
C ARG A 91 -9.14 -4.21 -2.55
N PHE A 92 -8.41 -4.05 -1.46
CA PHE A 92 -7.81 -2.76 -1.11
C PHE A 92 -6.79 -2.34 -2.16
N ALA A 93 -5.92 -3.25 -2.58
CA ALA A 93 -4.93 -3.04 -3.63
C ALA A 93 -5.57 -2.72 -4.99
N GLY A 94 -6.86 -3.00 -5.18
CA GLY A 94 -7.58 -2.78 -6.44
C GLY A 94 -7.49 -3.97 -7.40
N LEU A 95 -7.15 -5.16 -6.89
CA LEU A 95 -7.11 -6.40 -7.65
C LEU A 95 -8.49 -7.09 -7.60
N GLY A 96 -8.95 -7.53 -8.77
CA GLY A 96 -10.08 -8.43 -8.93
C GLY A 96 -9.75 -9.87 -8.52
N MET A 97 -10.76 -10.74 -8.49
CA MET A 97 -10.57 -12.16 -8.12
C MET A 97 -9.75 -12.95 -9.14
N GLU A 98 -9.74 -12.51 -10.41
CA GLU A 98 -9.01 -13.17 -11.51
C GLU A 98 -7.67 -12.48 -11.80
N ASP A 99 -7.38 -11.36 -11.12
CA ASP A 99 -6.13 -10.65 -11.31
C ASP A 99 -4.98 -11.39 -10.65
N ILE A 100 -3.83 -11.40 -11.32
CA ILE A 100 -2.61 -11.98 -10.78
C ILE A 100 -2.00 -11.00 -9.77
N VAL A 101 -1.71 -11.47 -8.56
CA VAL A 101 -1.05 -10.67 -7.54
C VAL A 101 0.40 -10.40 -7.97
N PRO A 102 0.91 -9.16 -7.82
CA PRO A 102 2.33 -8.88 -8.03
C PRO A 102 3.20 -9.74 -7.13
N ASP A 103 4.18 -10.43 -7.71
CA ASP A 103 5.16 -11.15 -6.92
C ASP A 103 5.99 -10.18 -6.05
N SER A 104 6.58 -10.72 -4.98
CA SER A 104 7.45 -10.02 -4.05
C SER A 104 8.58 -9.27 -4.73
N THR A 105 9.14 -9.81 -5.82
CA THR A 105 10.22 -9.15 -6.58
C THR A 105 9.73 -7.89 -7.30
N THR A 106 8.47 -7.89 -7.73
CA THR A 106 7.84 -6.75 -8.40
C THR A 106 7.59 -5.63 -7.41
N VAL A 107 7.08 -5.94 -6.22
CA VAL A 107 6.88 -4.97 -5.13
C VAL A 107 8.23 -4.38 -4.68
N CYS A 108 9.24 -5.24 -4.51
CA CYS A 108 10.59 -4.82 -4.16
C CYS A 108 11.20 -3.86 -5.20
N ARG A 109 11.11 -4.19 -6.50
CA ARG A 109 11.59 -3.34 -7.59
C ARG A 109 10.89 -1.99 -7.62
N PHE A 110 9.58 -1.98 -7.40
CA PHE A 110 8.81 -0.74 -7.31
C PHE A 110 9.30 0.15 -6.17
N ARG A 111 9.49 -0.41 -4.98
CA ARG A 111 10.06 0.33 -3.84
C ARG A 111 11.43 0.89 -4.16
N ASN A 112 12.31 0.09 -4.76
CA ASN A 112 13.66 0.54 -5.13
C ASN A 112 13.62 1.69 -6.14
N ILE A 113 12.71 1.68 -7.12
CA ILE A 113 12.52 2.81 -8.05
C ILE A 113 12.15 4.09 -7.30
N LEU A 114 11.26 4.01 -6.32
CA LEU A 114 10.86 5.18 -5.52
C LEU A 114 11.99 5.69 -4.62
N VAL A 115 12.78 4.77 -4.03
CA VAL A 115 13.93 5.12 -3.19
C VAL A 115 15.06 5.74 -4.01
N GLU A 116 15.39 5.16 -5.17
CA GLU A 116 16.42 5.68 -6.09
C GLU A 116 16.06 7.06 -6.65
N ALA A 117 14.77 7.39 -6.71
CA ALA A 117 14.27 8.68 -7.15
C ALA A 117 14.04 9.69 -6.00
N ASP A 118 14.37 9.34 -4.75
CA ASP A 118 14.10 10.15 -3.55
C ASP A 118 12.60 10.52 -3.35
N LEU A 119 11.69 9.69 -3.89
CA LEU A 119 10.24 9.93 -3.85
C LEU A 119 9.54 9.20 -2.71
N TYR A 120 10.14 8.16 -2.13
CA TYR A 120 9.48 7.30 -1.15
C TYR A 120 8.94 8.08 0.06
N ASP A 121 9.79 8.91 0.69
CA ASP A 121 9.41 9.70 1.85
C ASP A 121 8.39 10.79 1.48
N THR A 122 8.63 11.50 0.38
CA THR A 122 7.69 12.52 -0.16
C THR A 122 6.28 11.95 -0.36
N LEU A 123 6.20 10.72 -0.83
CA LEU A 123 4.94 10.04 -1.13
C LEU A 123 4.23 9.60 0.15
N LEU A 124 4.95 9.10 1.16
CA LEU A 124 4.38 8.82 2.48
C LEU A 124 3.95 10.10 3.21
N GLU A 125 4.70 11.19 3.07
CA GLU A 125 4.33 12.50 3.61
C GLU A 125 3.03 13.01 2.98
N GLU A 126 2.91 12.94 1.65
CA GLU A 126 1.68 13.33 0.95
C GLU A 126 0.49 12.45 1.38
N PHE A 127 0.70 11.14 1.52
CA PHE A 127 -0.34 10.23 2.01
C PHE A 127 -0.80 10.60 3.44
N ASN A 128 0.14 10.92 4.34
CA ASN A 128 -0.17 11.25 5.72
C ASN A 128 -0.71 12.68 5.92
N ARG A 129 -0.48 13.58 4.95
CA ARG A 129 -0.97 14.96 4.98
C ARG A 129 -2.48 15.05 4.73
N GLN A 130 -3.03 14.11 3.97
CA GLN A 130 -4.46 14.01 3.66
C GLN A 130 -5.26 13.42 4.81
#